data_AF-A0A939IMR6-F1
#
_entry.id   AF-A0A939IMR6-F1
#
_cell.length_a   1.000
_cell.length_b   1.000
_cell.length_c   1.000
_cell.angle_alpha   90.00
_cell.angle_beta   90.00
_cell.angle_gamma   90.00
#
_symmetry.space_group_name_H-M   'P 1'
#
loop_
_entity.id
_entity.type
_entity.pdbx_description
1 polymer ?
#
loop_
_entity_poly.entity_id
_entity_poly.type
_entity_poly.pdbx_seq_one_letter_code
_entity_poly.pdbx_strand_id
1 'polypeptide(L)'
;MAGPNPIELAVLRCSQVSQNVRRITLGGEARGYALIEVTDKADIQALEHPQNMEIRRVINPTPDPEGYFLAACIRKLPWLAGQPAVWSASEFSSMRTLRRLFKQEHAVPKSHLYISSYWKIGRSEDGQKEIKRQDAELQGE
;
A
#
# COMPACT_ATOMS: atom_id res chain seq x y z
N MET A 1 -0.86 13.71 40.04
CA MET A 1 -1.66 13.68 38.80
C MET A 1 -1.54 12.28 38.24
N ALA A 2 -2.65 11.53 38.16
CA ALA A 2 -2.65 10.18 37.60
C ALA A 2 -2.52 10.27 36.07
N GLY A 3 -1.62 9.47 35.48
CA GLY A 3 -1.45 9.39 34.03
C GLY A 3 -2.68 8.78 33.35
N PRO A 4 -2.87 9.01 32.05
CA PRO A 4 -4.00 8.45 31.32
C PRO A 4 -3.99 6.92 31.39
N ASN A 5 -5.18 6.33 31.53
CA ASN A 5 -5.33 4.88 31.59
C ASN A 5 -4.78 4.22 30.31
N PRO A 6 -4.13 3.04 30.43
CA PRO A 6 -3.69 2.29 29.27
C PRO A 6 -4.86 1.97 28.34
N ILE A 7 -4.70 2.21 27.04
CA ILE A 7 -5.66 1.77 26.03
C ILE A 7 -5.30 0.33 25.66
N GLU A 8 -6.22 -0.59 25.93
CA GLU A 8 -6.07 -1.99 25.54
C GLU A 8 -6.37 -2.12 24.04
N LEU A 9 -5.33 -2.38 23.23
CA LEU A 9 -5.48 -2.61 21.80
C LEU A 9 -5.85 -4.07 21.55
N ALA A 10 -7.10 -4.32 21.20
CA ALA A 10 -7.55 -5.64 20.78
C ALA A 10 -7.16 -5.90 19.31
N VAL A 11 -6.29 -6.90 19.08
CA VAL A 11 -6.02 -7.42 17.74
C VAL A 11 -7.26 -8.19 17.28
N LEU A 12 -8.04 -7.58 16.39
CA LEU A 12 -9.20 -8.25 15.79
C LEU A 12 -8.70 -9.37 14.87
N ARG A 13 -9.13 -10.61 15.16
CA ARG A 13 -8.92 -11.73 14.23
C ARG A 13 -9.83 -11.54 13.02
N CYS A 14 -9.44 -12.12 11.88
CA CYS A 14 -10.15 -12.00 10.59
C CYS A 14 -11.65 -12.37 10.65
N SER A 15 -12.08 -13.15 11.64
CA SER A 15 -13.49 -13.51 11.89
C SER A 15 -14.31 -12.43 12.62
N GLN A 16 -13.71 -11.32 13.04
CA GLN A 16 -14.33 -10.31 13.92
C GLN A 16 -14.44 -8.93 13.26
N VAL A 17 -14.49 -8.91 11.92
CA VAL A 17 -14.63 -7.70 11.11
C VAL A 17 -15.94 -6.98 11.51
N SER A 18 -15.82 -5.77 12.07
CA SER A 18 -16.97 -5.00 12.57
C SER A 18 -17.89 -4.55 11.44
N GLN A 19 -19.14 -4.18 11.76
CA GLN A 19 -20.14 -3.73 10.78
C GLN A 19 -19.70 -2.51 9.94
N ASN A 20 -18.67 -1.79 10.38
CA ASN A 20 -18.09 -0.63 9.70
C ASN A 20 -16.97 -0.99 8.71
N VAL A 21 -16.63 -2.27 8.57
CA VAL A 21 -15.61 -2.75 7.65
C VAL A 21 -16.25 -3.61 6.57
N ARG A 22 -16.26 -3.12 5.33
CA ARG A 22 -16.67 -3.90 4.17
C ARG A 22 -15.53 -4.79 3.71
N ARG A 23 -15.65 -6.10 3.96
CA ARG A 23 -14.76 -7.10 3.35
C ARG A 23 -15.09 -7.23 1.87
N ILE A 24 -14.29 -6.63 1.00
CA ILE A 24 -14.25 -7.03 -0.41
C ILE A 24 -13.37 -8.27 -0.46
N THR A 25 -14.00 -9.43 -0.59
CA THR A 25 -13.25 -10.66 -0.86
C THR A 25 -12.90 -10.63 -2.34
N LEU A 26 -11.62 -10.75 -2.68
CA LEU A 26 -11.21 -11.16 -4.03
C LEU A 26 -11.64 -12.63 -4.21
N GLY A 27 -12.95 -12.85 -4.31
CA GLY A 27 -13.56 -14.16 -4.51
C GLY A 27 -13.58 -14.54 -5.99
N GLY A 28 -13.48 -15.84 -6.27
CA GLY A 28 -13.58 -16.39 -7.62
C GLY A 28 -12.25 -16.43 -8.38
N GLU A 29 -12.30 -16.02 -9.65
CA GLU A 29 -11.18 -16.04 -10.63
C GLU A 29 -10.24 -14.83 -10.53
N ALA A 30 -10.29 -14.05 -9.44
CA ALA A 30 -9.48 -12.85 -9.30
C ALA A 30 -7.98 -13.22 -9.32
N ARG A 31 -7.25 -12.65 -10.28
CA ARG A 31 -5.81 -12.84 -10.48
C ARG A 31 -5.06 -11.55 -10.22
N GLY A 32 -3.84 -11.67 -9.70
CA GLY A 32 -3.01 -10.49 -9.50
C GLY A 32 -1.81 -10.73 -8.62
N TYR A 33 -1.21 -9.61 -8.22
CA TYR A 33 -0.01 -9.56 -7.42
C TYR A 33 -0.28 -8.78 -6.14
N ALA A 34 0.27 -9.26 -5.02
CA ALA A 34 0.51 -8.40 -3.86
C ALA A 34 2.02 -8.25 -3.70
N LEU A 35 2.51 -7.02 -3.81
CA LEU A 35 3.92 -6.70 -3.62
C LEU A 35 4.10 -6.04 -2.25
N ILE A 36 4.90 -6.66 -1.38
CA ILE A 36 5.14 -6.19 -0.02
C ILE A 36 6.62 -5.92 0.16
N GLU A 37 6.96 -4.68 0.46
CA GLU A 37 8.32 -4.27 0.81
C GLU A 37 8.58 -4.52 2.29
N VAL A 38 9.70 -5.18 2.59
CA VAL A 38 10.18 -5.43 3.95
C VAL A 38 11.66 -5.08 4.05
N THR A 39 12.13 -4.78 5.26
CA THR A 39 13.52 -4.39 5.50
C THR A 39 14.46 -5.59 5.58
N ASP A 40 14.01 -6.71 6.15
CA ASP A 40 14.81 -7.91 6.30
C ASP A 40 14.05 -9.19 5.91
N LYS A 41 14.78 -10.29 5.68
CA LYS A 41 14.19 -11.62 5.48
C LYS A 41 13.39 -12.09 6.70
N ALA A 42 13.79 -11.71 7.91
CA ALA A 42 13.12 -12.07 9.14
C ALA A 42 11.71 -11.44 9.26
N ASP A 43 11.46 -10.32 8.58
CA ASP A 43 10.17 -9.63 8.58
C ASP A 43 9.14 -10.29 7.64
N ILE A 44 9.56 -11.31 6.88
CA ILE A 44 8.70 -12.05 5.97
C ILE A 44 7.69 -12.89 6.76
N GLN A 45 6.42 -12.50 6.68
CA GLN A 45 5.31 -13.26 7.25
C GLN A 45 4.63 -14.13 6.20
N ALA A 46 4.24 -15.35 6.57
CA ALA A 46 3.34 -16.18 5.76
C ALA A 46 1.94 -15.56 5.80
N LEU A 47 1.36 -15.34 4.62
CA LEU A 47 0.03 -14.74 4.48
C LEU A 47 -0.85 -15.73 3.71
N GLU A 48 -2.04 -15.99 4.20
CA GLU A 48 -3.05 -16.72 3.44
C GLU A 48 -3.56 -15.83 2.29
N HIS A 49 -3.68 -16.41 1.09
CA HIS A 49 -4.14 -15.68 -0.08
C HIS A 49 -4.86 -16.62 -1.06
N PRO A 50 -5.72 -16.10 -1.95
CA PRO A 50 -6.32 -16.88 -3.04
C PRO A 50 -5.25 -17.54 -3.93
N GLN A 51 -5.53 -18.73 -4.44
CA GLN A 51 -4.60 -19.49 -5.31
C GLN A 51 -4.19 -18.71 -6.58
N ASN A 52 -5.09 -17.85 -7.06
CA ASN A 52 -4.90 -17.04 -8.26
C ASN A 52 -4.11 -15.73 -8.00
N MET A 53 -3.69 -15.46 -6.76
CA MET A 53 -2.85 -14.33 -6.41
C MET A 53 -1.42 -14.78 -6.10
N GLU A 54 -0.44 -13.98 -6.53
CA GLU A 54 0.97 -14.17 -6.19
C GLU A 54 1.41 -13.10 -5.18
N ILE A 55 1.87 -13.54 -4.00
CA ILE A 55 2.43 -12.64 -2.99
C ILE A 55 3.95 -12.57 -3.16
N ARG A 56 4.46 -11.44 -3.62
CA ARG A 56 5.90 -11.17 -3.75
C ARG A 56 6.37 -10.29 -2.60
N ARG A 57 7.40 -10.77 -1.89
CA ARG A 57 8.07 -10.02 -0.83
C ARG A 57 9.39 -9.54 -1.38
N VAL A 58 9.57 -8.23 -1.38
CA VAL A 58 10.79 -7.58 -1.87
C VAL A 58 11.51 -6.97 -0.68
N ILE A 59 12.81 -7.23 -0.60
CA ILE A 59 13.62 -6.85 0.55
C ILE A 59 14.39 -5.60 0.18
N ASN A 60 14.13 -4.52 0.91
CA ASN A 60 14.82 -3.26 0.79
C ASN A 60 15.44 -2.88 2.14
N PRO A 61 16.70 -3.27 2.40
CA PRO A 61 17.34 -3.04 3.69
C PRO A 61 17.70 -1.56 3.91
N THR A 62 17.68 -0.74 2.85
CA THR A 62 18.03 0.68 2.92
C THR A 62 16.82 1.51 2.51
N PRO A 63 16.41 2.51 3.31
CA PRO A 63 15.33 3.40 2.92
C PRO A 63 15.60 4.01 1.54
N ASP A 64 14.53 4.17 0.74
CA ASP A 64 14.59 4.76 -0.59
C ASP A 64 13.84 6.10 -0.60
N PRO A 65 14.51 7.24 -0.30
CA PRO A 65 13.89 8.56 -0.29
C PRO A 65 13.32 9.01 -1.63
N GLU A 66 13.80 8.43 -2.74
CA GLU A 66 13.34 8.72 -4.10
C GLU A 66 12.13 7.85 -4.49
N GLY A 67 11.96 6.70 -3.83
CA GLY A 67 10.79 5.84 -3.95
C GLY A 67 10.71 5.06 -5.27
N TYR A 68 11.86 4.72 -5.86
CA TYR A 68 11.94 3.96 -7.12
C TYR A 68 11.92 2.44 -6.94
N PHE A 69 12.27 1.93 -5.76
CA PHE A 69 12.46 0.50 -5.51
C PHE A 69 11.20 -0.33 -5.84
N LEU A 70 10.06 0.02 -5.24
CA LEU A 70 8.79 -0.66 -5.49
C LEU A 70 8.35 -0.57 -6.95
N ALA A 71 8.51 0.61 -7.58
CA ALA A 71 8.17 0.80 -8.99
C ALA A 71 9.05 -0.06 -9.91
N ALA A 72 10.34 -0.18 -9.63
CA ALA A 72 11.24 -1.05 -10.37
C ALA A 72 10.86 -2.54 -10.23
N CYS A 73 10.38 -2.96 -9.06
CA CYS A 73 9.88 -4.30 -8.84
C CYS A 73 8.59 -4.57 -9.62
N ILE A 74 7.65 -3.62 -9.65
CA ILE A 74 6.39 -3.72 -10.41
C ILE A 74 6.65 -3.83 -11.92
N ARG A 75 7.60 -3.05 -12.46
CA ARG A 75 7.94 -3.12 -13.90
C ARG A 75 8.50 -4.47 -14.35
N LYS A 76 8.99 -5.30 -13.41
CA LYS A 76 9.45 -6.68 -13.70
C LYS A 76 8.31 -7.69 -13.70
N LEU A 77 7.11 -7.31 -13.28
CA LEU A 77 5.94 -8.17 -13.27
C LEU A 77 5.30 -8.21 -14.67
N PRO A 78 4.86 -9.37 -15.14
CA PRO A 78 3.99 -9.43 -16.30
C PRO A 78 2.74 -8.61 -16.05
N TRP A 79 2.36 -7.77 -17.02
CA TRP A 79 1.07 -7.09 -16.96
C TRP A 79 -0.02 -8.06 -17.38
N LEU A 80 -0.93 -8.38 -16.46
CA LEU A 80 -2.02 -9.31 -16.72
C LEU A 80 -3.09 -8.67 -17.62
N ALA A 81 -3.76 -9.50 -18.41
CA ALA A 81 -4.89 -9.04 -19.21
C ALA A 81 -6.09 -8.62 -18.34
N GLY A 82 -6.87 -7.66 -18.84
CA GLY A 82 -8.06 -7.14 -18.16
C GLY A 82 -7.84 -5.78 -17.49
N GLN A 83 -8.85 -5.34 -16.74
CA GLN A 83 -8.81 -4.07 -16.02
C GLN A 83 -8.31 -4.30 -14.59
N PRO A 84 -7.11 -3.79 -14.22
CA PRO A 84 -6.64 -3.91 -12.85
C PRO A 84 -7.40 -2.97 -11.91
N ALA A 85 -7.51 -3.38 -10.66
CA ALA A 85 -7.76 -2.50 -9.51
C ALA A 85 -6.46 -2.43 -8.69
N VAL A 86 -5.94 -1.23 -8.52
CA VAL A 86 -4.67 -0.99 -7.84
C VAL A 86 -4.94 -0.40 -6.46
N TRP A 87 -4.31 -0.99 -5.44
CA TRP A 87 -4.28 -0.48 -4.08
C TRP A 87 -2.82 -0.36 -3.62
N SER A 88 -2.44 0.81 -3.12
CA SER A 88 -1.13 1.03 -2.50
C SER A 88 -1.23 1.92 -1.28
N ALA A 89 -0.62 1.46 -0.19
CA ALA A 89 -0.31 2.24 1.00
C ALA A 89 1.20 2.14 1.22
N SER A 90 1.92 3.23 1.05
CA SER A 90 3.39 3.22 1.07
C SER A 90 3.96 4.53 1.60
N GLU A 91 5.29 4.62 1.63
CA GLU A 91 6.03 5.86 1.91
C GLU A 91 5.71 6.92 0.84
N PHE A 92 5.71 8.20 1.22
CA PHE A 92 5.26 9.30 0.35
C PHE A 92 5.94 9.41 -1.02
N SER A 93 7.27 9.31 -1.09
CA SER A 93 8.00 9.36 -2.36
C SER A 93 7.69 8.13 -3.21
N SER A 94 7.65 6.94 -2.59
CA SER A 94 7.24 5.70 -3.27
C SER A 94 5.82 5.80 -3.83
N MET A 95 4.89 6.30 -3.02
CA MET A 95 3.51 6.56 -3.38
C MET A 95 3.41 7.46 -4.62
N ARG A 96 4.15 8.57 -4.68
CA ARG A 96 4.17 9.47 -5.85
C ARG A 96 4.69 8.79 -7.10
N THR A 97 5.78 8.03 -6.97
CA THR A 97 6.36 7.28 -8.08
C THR A 97 5.40 6.21 -8.60
N LEU A 98 4.75 5.46 -7.70
CA LEU A 98 3.73 4.46 -8.04
C LEU A 98 2.52 5.11 -8.72
N ARG A 99 2.03 6.23 -8.19
CA ARG A 99 0.92 6.97 -8.80
C ARG A 99 1.23 7.40 -10.23
N ARG A 100 2.45 7.90 -10.46
CA ARG A 100 2.92 8.26 -11.81
C ARG A 100 2.93 7.03 -12.72
N LEU A 101 3.53 5.93 -12.27
CA LEU A 101 3.59 4.67 -13.01
C LEU A 101 2.19 4.19 -13.42
N PHE A 102 1.26 4.08 -12.47
CA PHE A 102 -0.07 3.56 -12.78
C PHE A 102 -0.92 4.51 -13.61
N LYS A 103 -0.84 5.83 -13.40
CA LYS A 103 -1.61 6.81 -14.19
C LYS A 103 -1.03 7.02 -15.59
N GLN A 104 0.29 7.11 -15.73
CA GLN A 104 0.93 7.55 -16.97
C GLN A 104 1.44 6.39 -17.81
N GLU A 105 2.08 5.38 -17.20
CA GLU A 105 2.64 4.25 -17.95
C GLU A 105 1.56 3.20 -18.25
N HIS A 106 0.63 2.98 -17.31
CA HIS A 106 -0.41 1.94 -17.43
C HIS A 106 -1.83 2.47 -17.62
N ALA A 107 -2.03 3.79 -17.65
CA ALA A 107 -3.32 4.45 -17.87
C ALA A 107 -4.48 3.91 -17.00
N VAL A 108 -4.20 3.52 -15.75
CA VAL A 108 -5.22 2.99 -14.83
C VAL A 108 -6.21 4.11 -14.47
N PRO A 109 -7.52 3.91 -14.68
CA PRO A 109 -8.54 4.92 -14.34
C PRO A 109 -8.54 5.27 -12.85
N LYS A 110 -8.83 6.54 -12.50
CA LYS A 110 -8.93 6.99 -11.09
C LYS A 110 -9.89 6.13 -10.26
N SER A 111 -11.00 5.68 -10.86
CA SER A 111 -11.98 4.79 -10.22
C SER A 111 -11.43 3.42 -9.80
N HIS A 112 -10.29 3.01 -10.38
CA HIS A 112 -9.63 1.73 -10.12
C HIS A 112 -8.26 1.91 -9.46
N LEU A 113 -7.96 3.11 -8.95
CA LEU A 113 -6.66 3.47 -8.42
C LEU A 113 -6.81 4.09 -7.03
N TYR A 114 -6.55 3.28 -5.99
CA TYR A 114 -6.39 3.75 -4.62
C TYR A 114 -4.91 3.81 -4.27
N ILE A 115 -4.37 5.01 -4.08
CA ILE A 115 -2.96 5.19 -3.70
C ILE A 115 -2.86 6.25 -2.60
N SER A 116 -2.31 5.86 -1.46
CA SER A 116 -2.25 6.68 -0.25
C SER A 116 -0.86 6.60 0.38
N SER A 117 -0.39 7.71 0.94
CA SER A 117 0.83 7.74 1.73
C SER A 117 0.50 7.49 3.20
N TYR A 118 1.22 6.57 3.84
CA TYR A 118 1.07 6.27 5.27
C TYR A 118 2.07 7.04 6.13
N TRP A 119 3.29 7.23 5.61
CA TRP A 119 4.37 7.90 6.32
C TRP A 119 5.34 8.54 5.31
N LYS A 120 6.29 9.32 5.79
CA LYS A 120 7.37 9.91 4.98
C LYS A 120 8.69 9.88 5.74
N ILE A 121 9.76 9.51 5.03
CA ILE A 121 11.11 9.51 5.58
C ILE A 121 11.46 10.90 6.11
N GLY A 122 11.97 10.95 7.34
CA GLY A 122 12.43 12.19 7.99
C GLY A 122 11.30 13.16 8.42
N ARG A 123 10.04 12.70 8.47
CA ARG A 123 8.91 13.53 8.91
C ARG A 123 8.13 12.85 10.04
N SER A 124 7.64 13.66 10.97
CA SER A 124 6.65 13.23 11.97
C SER A 124 5.27 13.06 11.33
N GLU A 125 4.33 12.45 12.06
CA GLU A 125 2.96 12.24 11.61
C GLU A 125 2.24 13.56 11.25
N ASP A 126 2.42 14.61 12.05
CA ASP A 126 1.80 15.91 11.77
C ASP A 126 2.37 16.54 10.49
N GLY A 127 3.69 16.42 10.29
CA GLY A 127 4.33 16.82 9.04
C GLY A 127 3.82 16.00 7.84
N GLN A 128 3.49 14.73 8.05
CA GLN A 128 2.93 13.87 7.00
C GLN A 128 1.50 14.28 6.62
N LYS A 129 0.65 14.64 7.59
CA LYS A 129 -0.73 15.12 7.31
C LYS A 129 -0.71 16.36 6.43
N GLU A 130 0.18 17.30 6.73
CA GLU A 130 0.37 18.53 5.95
C GLU A 130 0.81 18.22 4.51
N ILE A 131 1.85 17.39 4.36
CA ILE A 131 2.38 17.00 3.05
C ILE A 131 1.33 16.26 2.22
N LYS A 132 0.52 15.40 2.84
CA LYS A 132 -0.57 14.69 2.18
C LYS A 132 -1.65 15.64 1.69
N ARG A 133 -2.00 16.67 2.46
CA ARG A 133 -2.98 17.69 2.05
C ARG A 133 -2.47 18.49 0.86
N GLN A 134 -1.23 18.98 0.92
CA GLN A 134 -0.60 19.74 -0.16
C GLN A 134 -0.50 18.90 -1.45
N ASP A 135 -0.14 17.61 -1.34
CA ASP A 135 -0.13 16.71 -2.50
C ASP A 135 -1.53 16.54 -3.10
N ALA A 136 -2.59 16.41 -2.28
CA ALA A 136 -3.96 16.31 -2.80
C ALA A 136 -4.39 17.60 -3.54
N GLU A 137 -4.10 18.77 -2.99
CA GLU A 137 -4.40 20.08 -3.59
C GLU A 137 -3.70 20.25 -4.96
N LEU A 138 -2.41 19.90 -5.06
CA LEU A 138 -1.64 19.98 -6.31
C LEU A 138 -2.14 19.00 -7.38
N GLN A 139 -2.89 17.97 -6.99
CA GLN A 139 -3.37 16.93 -7.89
C GLN A 139 -4.78 17.20 -8.40
N GLY A 140 -5.40 18.30 -7.96
CA GLY A 140 -6.75 18.69 -8.36
C GLY A 140 -7.78 17.64 -7.97
N GLU A 141 -7.99 17.46 -6.66
CA GLU A 141 -9.26 16.91 -6.17
C GLU A 141 -10.41 17.90 -6.34
#